data_AF-B4WN04-F1
#
_entry.id   AF-B4WN04-F1
#
_cell.length_a   1.000
_cell.length_b   1.000
_cell.length_c   1.000
_cell.angle_alpha   90.00
_cell.angle_beta   90.00
_cell.angle_gamma   90.00
#
_symmetry.space_group_name_H-M   'P 1'
#
loop_
_entity.id
_entity.type
_entity.pdbx_description
1 polymer ?
#
loop_
_entity_poly.entity_id
_entity_poly.type
_entity_poly.pdbx_seq_one_letter_code
_entity_poly.pdbx_strand_id
1 'polypeptide(L)' 'MLYRLLLDQVDLDHRLYLAVSDLDYGQILSEPIGELVISELPSNLIVIDSVTQRRG' A
#
# COMPACT_ATOMS: atom_id res chain seq x y z
N MET A 1 -5.57 -7.61 -2.11
CA MET A 1 -6.84 -8.13 -1.54
C MET A 1 -6.75 -9.57 -1.04
N LEU A 2 -6.40 -10.56 -1.86
CA LEU A 2 -6.42 -11.98 -1.44
C LEU A 2 -5.63 -12.26 -0.15
N TYR A 3 -4.44 -11.67 -0.01
CA TYR A 3 -3.63 -11.84 1.19
C TYR A 3 -4.36 -11.37 2.47
N ARG A 4 -5.07 -10.24 2.43
CA ARG A 4 -5.87 -9.76 3.58
C ARG A 4 -6.96 -10.76 3.96
N LEU A 5 -7.69 -11.27 2.96
CA LEU A 5 -8.77 -12.23 3.17
C LEU A 5 -8.30 -13.55 3.80
N LEU A 6 -7.07 -13.98 3.49
CA LEU A 6 -6.46 -15.15 4.09
C LEU A 6 -5.85 -14.84 5.47
N LEU A 7 -5.24 -13.67 5.62
CA LEU A 7 -4.65 -13.22 6.89
C LEU A 7 -5.71 -13.15 7.99
N ASP A 8 -6.90 -12.64 7.68
CA ASP A 8 -8.01 -12.55 8.63
C ASP A 8 -8.50 -13.93 9.14
N GLN A 9 -8.15 -15.02 8.47
CA GLN A 9 -8.46 -16.39 8.93
C GLN A 9 -7.39 -16.97 9.86
N VAL A 10 -6.19 -16.38 9.87
CA VAL A 10 -5.02 -16.89 10.61
C VAL A 10 -4.68 -15.98 11.79
N ASP A 11 -4.70 -14.67 11.58
CA ASP A 11 -4.33 -13.64 12.55
C ASP A 11 -5.07 -12.33 12.25
N LEU A 12 -6.15 -12.08 13.00
CA LEU A 12 -7.00 -10.88 12.86
C LEU A 12 -6.31 -9.60 13.34
N ASP A 13 -5.33 -9.72 14.25
CA ASP A 13 -4.65 -8.57 14.85
C ASP A 13 -3.47 -8.10 13.99
N HIS A 14 -3.10 -8.87 12.96
CA HIS A 14 -2.03 -8.52 12.06
C HIS A 14 -2.39 -7.34 11.16
N ARG A 15 -1.59 -6.27 11.24
CA ARG A 15 -1.76 -5.10 10.39
C ARG A 15 -1.08 -5.33 9.04
N LEU A 16 -1.89 -5.36 7.98
CA LEU A 16 -1.39 -5.41 6.61
C LEU A 16 -1.15 -4.00 6.07
N TYR A 17 0.01 -3.82 5.43
CA TYR A 17 0.38 -2.60 4.74
C TYR A 17 0.70 -2.87 3.26
N LEU A 18 0.14 -2.06 2.38
CA LEU A 18 0.57 -1.94 1.00
C LEU A 18 1.71 -0.92 0.96
N ALA A 19 2.91 -1.40 0.64
CA ALA A 19 4.07 -0.54 0.44
C ALA A 19 4.10 -0.06 -1.02
N VAL A 20 4.18 1.25 -1.23
CA VAL A 20 4.33 1.87 -2.56
C VAL A 20 5.49 2.86 -2.53
N SER A 21 6.13 3.11 -3.67
CA SER A 21 7.13 4.17 -3.76
C SER A 21 6.46 5.54 -3.70
N ASP A 22 7.20 6.55 -3.25
CA ASP A 22 6.80 7.97 -3.36
C ASP A 22 6.53 8.39 -4.81
N LEU A 23 7.26 7.81 -5.77
CA LEU A 23 7.05 8.02 -7.20
C LEU A 23 5.68 7.51 -7.66
N ASP A 24 5.33 6.26 -7.34
CA ASP A 24 4.04 5.66 -7.72
C ASP A 24 2.87 6.35 -7.00
N TYR A 25 3.12 6.78 -5.77
CA TYR A 25 2.14 7.55 -5.00
C TYR A 25 1.84 8.90 -5.69
N GLY A 26 2.88 9.67 -6.02
CA GLY A 26 2.76 10.99 -6.63
C GLY A 26 2.38 11.00 -8.12
N GLN A 27 2.24 9.83 -8.75
CA GLN A 27 1.78 9.71 -10.13
C GLN A 27 0.38 9.09 -10.15
N ILE A 28 0.32 7.76 -10.16
CA ILE A 28 -0.89 7.00 -10.44
C ILE A 28 -1.88 7.09 -9.28
N LEU A 29 -1.38 7.08 -8.04
CA LEU A 29 -2.24 7.05 -6.86
C LEU A 29 -2.76 8.43 -6.41
N SER A 30 -2.15 9.52 -6.88
CA SER A 30 -2.63 10.89 -6.66
C SER A 30 -3.71 11.34 -7.64
N GLU A 31 -4.00 10.53 -8.66
CA GLU A 31 -5.13 10.80 -9.57
C GLU A 31 -6.46 10.47 -8.87
N PRO A 32 -7.60 11.06 -9.30
CA PRO A 32 -8.90 10.82 -8.65
C PRO A 32 -9.28 9.33 -8.54
N ILE A 33 -8.92 8.52 -9.54
CA ILE A 33 -9.14 7.07 -9.48
C ILE A 33 -8.18 6.38 -8.51
N GLY A 34 -6.95 6.87 -8.40
CA GLY A 34 -5.94 6.38 -7.46
C GLY A 34 -6.34 6.63 -6.01
N GLU A 35 -6.84 7.83 -5.71
CA GLU A 35 -7.38 8.17 -4.39
C GLU A 35 -8.56 7.28 -4.02
N LEU A 36 -9.48 7.04 -4.98
CA LEU A 36 -10.62 6.13 -4.79
C LEU A 36 -10.16 4.70 -4.52
N VAL A 37 -9.13 4.21 -5.23
CA VAL A 37 -8.55 2.89 -4.96
C VAL A 37 -7.98 2.81 -3.54
N ILE A 38 -7.28 3.85 -3.07
CA ILE A 38 -6.73 3.88 -1.71
C ILE A 38 -7.84 3.90 -0.66
N SER A 39 -8.92 4.66 -0.87
CA SER A 39 -10.02 4.74 0.09
C SER A 39 -10.82 3.44 0.23
N GLU A 40 -10.90 2.64 -0.84
CA GLU A 40 -11.66 1.38 -0.87
C GLU A 40 -10.79 0.15 -0.51
N LEU A 41 -9.47 0.29 -0.47
CA LEU A 41 -8.57 -0.81 -0.14
C LEU A 41 -8.67 -1.19 1.35
N PRO A 42 -8.92 -2.46 1.70
CA PRO A 42 -8.94 -2.94 3.08
C PRO A 42 -7.52 -3.19 3.61
N SER A 43 -6.63 -2.21 3.44
CA SER A 43 -5.24 -2.28 3.84
C SER A 43 -4.69 -0.88 4.10
N ASN A 44 -3.80 -0.77 5.09
CA ASN A 44 -3.09 0.48 5.32
C ASN A 44 -2.08 0.72 4.18
N LEU A 45 -1.78 1.97 3.86
CA LEU A 45 -0.75 2.33 2.87
C LEU A 45 0.51 2.82 3.61
N ILE A 46 1.68 2.39 3.15
CA ILE A 46 2.97 2.99 3.54
C ILE A 46 3.64 3.47 2.25
N VAL A 47 3.98 4.76 2.22
CA VAL A 47 4.78 5.35 1.15
C VAL A 47 6.24 5.27 1.54
N ILE A 48 7.05 4.69 0.66
CA ILE A 48 8.49 4.48 0.86
C ILE A 48 9.24 5.43 -0.05
N ASP A 49 10.17 6.19 0.54
CA ASP A 49 11.08 7.06 -0.19
C ASP A 49 11.99 6.24 -1.12
N SER A 50 11.83 6.45 -2.43
CA SER A 50 12.61 5.76 -3.46
C SER A 50 14.08 6.21 -3.53
N VAL A 51 14.46 7.29 -2.85
CA VAL A 51 15.84 7.81 -2.81
C VAL A 51 16.79 6.88 -2.05
N THR A 52 16.29 5.90 -1.28
CA THR A 52 17.13 5.09 -0.38
C THR A 52 17.59 3.73 -0.93
N GLN A 53 17.23 3.33 -2.16
CA GLN A 53 17.71 2.06 -2.74
C GLN A 53 19.02 2.16 -3.56
N ARG A 54 19.71 3.31 -3.59
CA ARG A 54 21.06 3.45 -4.15
C ARG A 54 22.13 3.56 -3.08
N ARG A 55 22.32 2.50 -2.29
CA ARG A 55 23.59 2.25 -1.59
C ARG A 55 23.88 0.75 -1.59
N GLY A 56 24.57 0.32 -2.64
CA GLY A 56 25.41 -0.87 -2.70
C GLY A 56 26.80 -0.44 -3.15
#